data_AF-A0A942AA69-F1
#
_entry.id   AF-A0A942AA69-F1
#
_cell.length_a   1.000
_cell.length_b   1.000
_cell.length_c   1.000
_cell.angle_alpha   90.00
_cell.angle_beta   90.00
_cell.angle_gamma   90.00
#
_symmetry.space_group_name_H-M   'P 1'
#
loop_
_entity.id
_entity.type
_entity.pdbx_description
1 polymer ?
#
loop_
_entity_poly.entity_id
_entity_poly.type
_entity_poly.pdbx_seq_one_letter_code
_entity_poly.pdbx_strand_id
1 'polypeptide(L)' 'MTSELKVYFYACYDEADGKAYSGLTIGLCAASVREDVRKNFRRPKYISIHHVPELAVTEDGDGREYIIPQKKAPQGTRGR' A
#
# COMPACT_ATOMS: atom_id res chain seq x y z
N MET A 1 12.01 13.70 -11.24
CA MET A 1 11.44 12.34 -11.20
C MET A 1 10.51 12.29 -10.00
N THR A 2 9.22 12.57 -10.18
CA THR A 2 8.23 12.32 -9.13
C THR A 2 8.04 10.81 -9.05
N SER A 3 8.49 10.21 -7.95
CA SER A 3 8.32 8.77 -7.74
C SER A 3 6.85 8.54 -7.42
N GLU A 4 6.14 7.82 -8.30
CA GLU A 4 4.71 7.56 -8.16
C GLU A 4 4.44 6.70 -6.92
N LEU A 5 3.58 7.20 -6.03
CA LEU A 5 3.13 6.47 -4.86
C LEU A 5 2.22 5.32 -5.26
N LYS A 6 2.42 4.17 -4.62
CA LYS A 6 1.68 2.94 -4.87
C LYS A 6 0.92 2.52 -3.64
N VAL A 7 -0.18 1.81 -3.85
CA VAL A 7 -1.01 1.29 -2.77
C VAL A 7 -0.55 -0.11 -2.39
N TYR A 8 -0.39 -0.36 -1.10
CA TYR A 8 -0.01 -1.64 -0.55
C TYR A 8 -1.01 -2.09 0.52
N PHE A 9 -1.35 -3.36 0.50
CA PHE A 9 -1.96 -4.04 1.64
C PHE A 9 -0.86 -4.52 2.57
N TYR A 10 -0.98 -4.23 3.87
CA TYR A 10 -0.11 -4.77 4.89
C TYR A 10 -0.89 -5.60 5.90
N ALA A 11 -0.23 -6.60 6.45
CA ALA A 11 -0.68 -7.33 7.63
C ALA A 11 0.53 -7.58 8.55
N CYS A 12 0.33 -7.43 9.86
CA CYS A 12 1.34 -7.73 10.87
C CYS A 12 0.70 -8.26 12.15
N TYR A 13 1.48 -8.99 12.94
CA TYR A 13 1.11 -9.40 14.29
C TYR A 13 2.02 -8.68 15.28
N ASP A 14 1.49 -7.83 16.15
CA ASP A 14 2.29 -7.17 17.19
C ASP A 14 2.38 -8.06 18.43
N GLU A 15 3.59 -8.51 18.77
CA GLU A 15 3.80 -9.34 19.97
C GLU A 15 3.71 -8.55 21.27
N ALA A 16 3.81 -7.21 21.25
CA ALA A 16 3.78 -6.44 22.49
C ALA A 16 2.36 -6.35 23.05
N ASP A 17 1.35 -6.26 22.18
CA ASP A 17 -0.07 -6.29 22.57
C ASP A 17 -0.80 -7.60 22.19
N GLY A 18 -0.14 -8.47 21.42
CA GLY A 18 -0.64 -9.80 21.08
C GLY A 18 -1.72 -9.82 20.00
N LYS A 19 -1.86 -8.76 19.19
CA LYS A 19 -2.93 -8.61 18.19
C LYS A 19 -2.40 -8.60 16.77
N ALA A 20 -3.29 -8.98 15.84
CA ALA A 20 -3.08 -8.84 14.41
C ALA A 20 -3.68 -7.53 13.90
N TYR A 21 -2.96 -6.88 12.99
CA TYR A 21 -3.35 -5.65 12.32
C TYR A 21 -3.25 -5.83 10.81
N SER A 22 -4.14 -5.18 10.07
CA SER A 22 -4.10 -5.15 8.61
C SER A 22 -4.73 -3.88 8.08
N GLY A 23 -4.27 -3.42 6.92
CA GLY A 23 -4.85 -2.25 6.28
C GLY A 23 -4.24 -1.95 4.93
N LEU A 24 -4.76 -0.91 4.29
CA LEU A 24 -4.15 -0.31 3.12
C LEU A 24 -3.24 0.85 3.55
N THR A 25 -2.16 1.04 2.83
CA THR A 25 -1.23 2.14 3.02
C THR A 25 -0.61 2.53 1.67
N ILE A 26 0.03 3.70 1.63
CA ILE A 26 0.67 4.25 0.44
C ILE A 26 2.18 4.29 0.66
N GLY A 27 2.95 4.02 -0.38
CA GLY A 27 4.40 4.09 -0.29
C GLY A 27 5.08 3.98 -1.64
N LEU A 28 6.35 4.37 -1.68
CA LEU A 28 7.17 4.31 -2.89
C LEU A 28 7.48 2.86 -3.29
N CYS A 29 7.73 2.01 -2.30
CA CYS A 29 8.00 0.59 -2.49
C CYS A 29 7.61 -0.23 -1.24
N ALA A 30 7.51 -1.55 -1.40
CA ALA A 30 7.20 -2.45 -0.29
C ALA A 30 8.24 -2.39 0.86
N ALA A 31 9.50 -2.06 0.56
CA ALA A 31 10.52 -1.89 1.58
C ALA A 31 10.24 -0.69 2.50
N SER A 32 9.90 0.47 1.92
CA SER A 32 9.51 1.67 2.67
C SER A 32 8.29 1.40 3.54
N VAL A 33 7.26 0.76 2.98
CA VAL A 33 6.05 0.37 3.74
C VAL A 33 6.41 -0.55 4.91
N ARG A 34 7.36 -1.48 4.72
CA ARG A 34 7.82 -2.36 5.80
C ARG A 34 8.49 -1.60 6.93
N GLU A 35 9.30 -0.60 6.59
CA GLU A 35 9.94 0.25 7.59
C GLU A 35 8.92 1.08 8.35
N ASP A 36 7.91 1.64 7.68
CA ASP A 36 6.84 2.40 8.33
C ASP A 36 6.01 1.52 9.26
N VAL A 37 5.63 0.31 8.84
CA VAL A 37 4.99 -0.67 9.73
C VAL A 37 5.89 -0.94 10.95
N ARG A 38 7.20 -1.16 10.75
CA ARG A 38 8.12 -1.38 11.89
C ARG A 38 8.20 -0.21 12.87
N LYS A 39 8.03 1.03 12.41
CA LYS A 39 8.06 2.23 13.27
C LYS A 39 6.74 2.44 14.03
N ASN A 40 5.62 2.04 13.44
CA ASN A 40 4.29 2.26 14.01
C ASN A 40 3.85 1.17 15.02
N PHE A 41 4.54 0.04 15.06
CA PHE A 41 4.26 -1.08 15.96
C PHE A 41 5.41 -1.34 16.91
N ARG A 42 5.12 -1.83 18.13
CA ARG A 42 6.10 -1.91 19.21
C ARG A 42 6.98 -3.15 19.11
N ARG A 43 6.41 -4.29 18.72
CA ARG A 43 7.10 -5.56 18.43
C ARG A 43 6.43 -6.32 17.28
N PRO A 44 6.44 -5.78 16.05
CA PRO A 44 5.79 -6.43 14.93
C PRO A 44 6.55 -7.68 14.48
N LYS A 45 5.83 -8.80 14.45
CA LYS A 45 6.24 -10.09 13.92
C LYS A 45 5.39 -10.43 12.69
N TYR A 46 5.98 -11.20 11.77
CA TYR A 46 5.31 -11.68 10.56
C TYR A 46 4.67 -10.55 9.72
N ILE A 47 5.48 -9.60 9.24
CA ILE A 47 5.02 -8.50 8.39
C ILE A 47 4.89 -8.97 6.94
N SER A 48 3.66 -9.06 6.44
CA SER A 48 3.34 -9.29 5.03
C SER A 48 2.91 -8.00 4.34
N ILE A 49 3.40 -7.78 3.12
CA ILE A 49 3.13 -6.58 2.33
C ILE A 49 2.91 -7.01 0.88
N HIS A 50 1.81 -6.56 0.30
CA HIS A 50 1.42 -6.88 -1.07
C HIS A 50 1.04 -5.60 -1.81
N HIS A 51 1.59 -5.41 -3.01
CA HIS A 51 1.17 -4.33 -3.89
C HIS A 51 -0.25 -4.59 -4.40
N VAL A 52 -1.09 -3.55 -4.44
CA VAL A 52 -2.47 -3.61 -4.94
C VAL A 52 -2.56 -2.79 -6.23
N PRO A 53 -2.22 -3.38 -7.40
CA PRO A 53 -2.16 -2.65 -8.67
C PRO A 53 -3.52 -2.15 -9.18
N GLU A 54 -4.62 -2.63 -8.61
CA GLU A 54 -5.97 -2.17 -8.90
C GLU A 54 -6.34 -0.86 -8.18
N LEU A 55 -5.48 -0.36 -7.30
CA LEU A 55 -5.68 0.88 -6.56
C LEU A 55 -4.58 1.89 -6.90
N ALA A 56 -4.97 3.14 -7.07
CA ALA A 56 -4.06 4.25 -7.31
C ALA A 56 -4.18 5.30 -6.21
N VAL A 57 -3.12 6.08 -6.04
CA VAL A 57 -3.12 7.28 -5.20
C VAL A 57 -3.46 8.47 -6.09
N THR A 58 -4.40 9.30 -5.68
CA THR A 58 -4.70 10.60 -6.28
C THR A 58 -4.59 11.67 -5.22
N GLU A 59 -4.26 12.90 -5.61
CA GLU A 59 -4.31 14.06 -4.72
C GLU A 59 -5.50 14.93 -5.10
N ASP A 60 -6.16 15.56 -4.12
CA ASP A 60 -7.10 16.65 -4.40
C ASP A 60 -6.37 18.01 -4.54
N GLY A 61 -7.12 19.07 -4.85
CA GLY A 61 -6.59 20.43 -4.97
C GLY A 61 -5.97 21.01 -3.68
N ASP A 62 -6.27 20.44 -2.51
CA ASP A 62 -5.69 20.77 -1.20
C ASP A 62 -4.43 19.94 -0.88
N GLY A 63 -3.99 19.04 -1.78
CA GLY A 63 -2.82 18.17 -1.60
C GLY A 63 -3.08 16.98 -0.67
N ARG A 64 -4.34 16.61 -0.44
CA ARG A 64 -4.68 15.42 0.34
C ARG A 64 -4.70 14.19 -0.56
N GLU A 65 -4.03 13.15 -0.12
CA GLU A 65 -3.93 11.89 -0.84
C GLU A 65 -5.13 10.99 -0.56
N TYR A 66 -5.69 10.41 -1.63
CA TYR A 66 -6.82 9.50 -1.60
C TYR A 66 -6.52 8.24 -2.39
N ILE A 67 -7.01 7.11 -1.89
CA ILE A 67 -6.95 5.83 -2.60
C ILE A 67 -8.22 5.69 -3.44
N ILE A 68 -8.05 5.50 -4.74
CA ILE A 68 -9.15 5.30 -5.68
C ILE A 68 -8.98 3.99 -6.46
N PRO A 69 -10.07 3.36 -6.91
CA PRO A 69 -9.97 2.27 -7.88
C PRO A 69 -9.29 2.76 -9.16
N GLN A 70 -8.21 2.10 -9.56
CA GLN A 70 -7.63 2.27 -10.87
C GLN A 70 -8.49 1.46 -11.85
N LYS A 71 -9.20 2.13 -12.77
CA LYS A 71 -9.82 1.42 -13.89
C LYS A 71 -8.71 0.65 -14.59
N LYS A 72 -8.81 -0.69 -14.63
CA LYS A 72 -7.93 -1.49 -15.49
C LYS A 72 -8.00 -0.85 -16.88
N ALA A 73 -6.86 -0.39 -17.40
CA ALA A 73 -6.78 -0.09 -18.82
C ALA A 73 -7.29 -1.36 -19.54
N PRO A 74 -8.26 -1.27 -20.45
CA PRO A 74 -8.71 -2.44 -21.18
C PRO A 74 -7.46 -3.09 -21.77
N GLN A 75 -7.15 -4.29 -21.29
CA GLN A 75 -6.05 -5.07 -21.80
C GLN A 75 -6.44 -5.38 -23.23
N GLY A 76 -5.92 -4.57 -24.15
CA GLY A 76 -6.41 -4.49 -25.51
C GLY A 76 -6.55 -5.88 -26.11
N THR A 77 -7.70 -6.14 -26.69
CA THR A 77 -7.88 -7.13 -27.74
C THR A 77 -6.76 -6.93 -28.76
N ARG A 78 -5.68 -7.70 -28.64
CA ARG A 78 -4.77 -7.95 -29.77
C ARG A 78 -5.53 -8.87 -30.70
N GLY A 79 -6.23 -8.26 -31.65
CA GLY A 79 -6.70 -8.95 -32.83
C GLY A 79 -5.50 -9.54 -33.59
N ARG A 80 -5.60 -10.82 -33.90
CA ARG A 80 -5.28 -11.35 -35.23
C ARG A 80 -6.04 -12.64 -35.43
#